data_AF-A0A6A9SNB1-F1
#
_entry.id   AF-A0A6A9SNB1-F1
#
_cell.length_a   1.000
_cell.length_b   1.000
_cell.length_c   1.000
_cell.angle_alpha   90.00
_cell.angle_beta   90.00
_cell.angle_gamma   90.00
#
_symmetry.space_group_name_H-M   'P 1'
#
loop_
_entity.id
_entity.type
_entity.pdbx_description
1 polymer ?
#
loop_
_entity_poly.entity_id
_entity_poly.type
_entity_poly.pdbx_seq_one_letter_code
_entity_poly.pdbx_strand_id
1 'polypeptide(L)'
;MSRERSRQSRAKRLLAAGSVSLVGLLLLAIPGYDIYSDAWMEGKSLWSTLLENSILVALGLVVVATGIWLYTQEWTDARVVRTAGWCVGGTTVFSIALAWILGIQQYVQGEYKPLVIAGGAVVIGSMGTFAAGIYDSGQRESRAKLQMERDRFSALFRNTTDAIGSVAFAGNDVTLLETNREFDRVVDDVDRVVERIGEAHDDVRGYRAVHETVARGESFKVNLQLTVDGEDCEFIVQVVPYGDSGAEAFLVLTDVTDQ
;
A
#
# COMPACT_ATOMS: atom_id res chain seq x y z
N MET A 1 -20.61 -11.87 8.25
CA MET A 1 -19.58 -10.80 8.26
C MET A 1 -19.04 -10.42 6.87
N SER A 2 -19.04 -11.28 5.83
CA SER A 2 -18.47 -10.93 4.51
C SER A 2 -19.30 -9.90 3.70
N ARG A 3 -20.63 -9.95 3.77
CA ARG A 3 -21.52 -9.03 3.01
C ARG A 3 -21.46 -7.57 3.48
N GLU A 4 -21.32 -7.32 4.78
CA GLU A 4 -21.22 -5.95 5.32
C GLU A 4 -19.90 -5.26 4.98
N ARG A 5 -18.77 -5.99 5.08
CA ARG A 5 -17.46 -5.46 4.63
C ARG A 5 -17.47 -5.11 3.14
N SER A 6 -18.12 -5.94 2.30
CA SER A 6 -18.25 -5.66 0.86
C SER A 6 -19.11 -4.43 0.54
N ARG A 7 -20.17 -4.16 1.32
CA ARG A 7 -21.03 -2.98 1.15
C ARG A 7 -20.33 -1.70 1.61
N GLN A 8 -19.67 -1.73 2.77
CA GLN A 8 -18.91 -0.58 3.27
C GLN A 8 -17.75 -0.19 2.34
N SER A 9 -17.07 -1.19 1.79
CA SER A 9 -16.01 -1.00 0.78
C SER A 9 -16.53 -0.27 -0.46
N ARG A 10 -17.63 -0.77 -1.06
CA ARG A 10 -18.26 -0.14 -2.23
C ARG A 10 -18.76 1.28 -1.95
N ALA A 11 -19.33 1.54 -0.78
CA ALA A 11 -19.83 2.86 -0.42
C ALA A 11 -18.70 3.90 -0.30
N LYS A 12 -17.59 3.56 0.36
CA LYS A 12 -16.42 4.45 0.47
C LYS A 12 -15.83 4.79 -0.89
N ARG A 13 -15.71 3.78 -1.75
CA ARG A 13 -15.25 3.95 -3.12
C ARG A 13 -16.18 4.84 -3.94
N LEU A 14 -17.49 4.62 -3.86
CA LEU A 14 -18.48 5.46 -4.55
C LEU A 14 -18.38 6.92 -4.11
N LEU A 15 -18.27 7.17 -2.80
CA LEU A 15 -18.14 8.52 -2.26
C LEU A 15 -16.85 9.21 -2.71
N ALA A 16 -15.73 8.49 -2.71
CA ALA A 16 -14.43 9.01 -3.14
C ALA A 16 -14.38 9.29 -4.65
N ALA A 17 -14.88 8.37 -5.48
CA ALA A 17 -15.00 8.59 -6.92
C ALA A 17 -15.98 9.73 -7.24
N GLY A 18 -17.13 9.73 -6.57
CA GLY A 18 -18.18 10.74 -6.72
C GLY A 18 -17.72 12.14 -6.32
N SER A 19 -16.89 12.28 -5.28
CA SER A 19 -16.36 13.58 -4.88
C SER A 19 -15.39 14.16 -5.91
N VAL A 20 -14.52 13.33 -6.51
CA VAL A 20 -13.63 13.77 -7.61
C VAL A 20 -14.45 14.19 -8.82
N SER A 21 -15.46 13.41 -9.21
CA SER A 21 -16.34 13.78 -10.31
C SER A 21 -17.11 15.07 -10.03
N LEU A 22 -17.59 15.26 -8.79
CA LEU A 22 -18.25 16.49 -8.38
C LEU A 22 -17.32 17.71 -8.48
N VAL A 23 -16.05 17.58 -8.07
CA VAL A 23 -15.05 18.63 -8.25
C VAL A 23 -14.88 18.97 -9.74
N GLY A 24 -14.76 17.96 -10.60
CA GLY A 24 -14.68 18.18 -12.05
C GLY A 24 -15.90 18.92 -12.61
N LEU A 25 -17.11 18.55 -12.18
CA LEU A 25 -18.35 19.23 -12.58
C LEU A 25 -18.42 20.68 -12.08
N LEU A 26 -17.99 20.94 -10.84
CA LEU A 26 -17.91 22.30 -10.30
C LEU A 26 -16.90 23.16 -11.07
N LEU A 27 -15.75 22.60 -11.45
CA LEU A 27 -14.76 23.30 -12.27
C LEU A 27 -15.30 23.59 -13.68
N LEU A 28 -16.10 22.70 -14.25
CA LEU A 28 -16.76 22.91 -15.55
C LEU A 28 -17.85 23.99 -15.52
N ALA A 29 -18.41 24.29 -14.35
CA ALA A 29 -19.42 25.33 -14.22
C ALA A 29 -18.88 26.72 -14.59
N ILE A 30 -17.58 26.97 -14.37
CA ILE A 30 -16.93 28.25 -14.69
C ILE A 30 -16.89 28.51 -16.21
N PRO A 31 -16.22 27.68 -17.04
CA PRO A 31 -16.24 27.88 -18.49
C PRO A 31 -17.63 27.67 -19.09
N GLY A 32 -18.47 26.83 -18.48
CA GLY A 32 -19.86 26.65 -18.92
C GLY A 32 -20.69 27.94 -18.77
N TYR A 33 -20.50 28.67 -17.66
CA TYR A 33 -21.13 29.97 -17.45
C TYR A 33 -20.61 31.00 -18.44
N ASP A 34 -19.29 31.06 -18.65
CA ASP A 34 -18.65 32.00 -19.58
C ASP A 34 -19.11 31.82 -21.03
N ILE A 35 -19.14 30.57 -21.53
CA ILE A 35 -19.66 30.25 -22.86
C ILE A 35 -21.14 30.68 -22.98
N TYR A 36 -21.93 30.44 -21.92
CA TYR A 36 -23.34 30.81 -21.90
C TYR A 36 -23.53 32.34 -21.90
N SER A 37 -22.81 33.08 -21.05
CA SER A 37 -22.92 34.54 -21.01
C SER A 37 -22.49 35.16 -22.33
N ASP A 38 -21.36 34.74 -22.88
CA ASP A 38 -20.81 35.36 -24.07
C ASP A 38 -21.67 35.10 -25.31
N ALA A 39 -22.19 33.87 -25.46
CA ALA A 39 -22.96 33.53 -26.64
C ALA A 39 -24.44 33.99 -26.56
N TRP A 40 -25.07 33.94 -25.38
CA TRP A 40 -26.50 34.26 -25.24
C TRP A 40 -26.77 35.68 -24.74
N MET A 41 -25.90 36.25 -23.89
CA MET A 41 -26.11 37.60 -23.35
C MET A 41 -25.37 38.66 -24.16
N GLU A 42 -24.14 38.37 -24.57
CA GLU A 42 -23.29 39.33 -25.29
C GLU A 42 -23.32 39.17 -26.83
N GLY A 43 -23.87 38.07 -27.32
CA GLY A 43 -24.02 37.80 -28.76
C GLY A 43 -22.71 37.49 -29.49
N LYS A 44 -21.66 37.08 -28.76
CA LYS A 44 -20.38 36.67 -29.35
C LYS A 44 -20.53 35.34 -30.09
N SER A 45 -19.61 35.09 -31.03
CA SER A 45 -19.58 33.84 -31.79
C SER A 45 -19.32 32.63 -30.89
N LEU A 46 -20.21 31.63 -30.96
CA LEU A 46 -20.10 30.35 -30.24
C LEU A 46 -18.75 29.66 -30.46
N TRP A 47 -18.23 29.71 -31.69
CA TRP A 47 -16.95 29.06 -32.00
C TRP A 47 -15.77 29.74 -31.32
N SER A 48 -15.84 31.06 -31.13
CA SER A 48 -14.80 31.82 -30.43
C SER A 48 -14.77 31.48 -28.95
N THR A 49 -15.93 31.47 -28.30
CA THR A 49 -16.05 31.21 -26.85
C THR A 49 -15.71 29.76 -26.51
N LEU A 50 -16.12 28.81 -27.37
CA LEU A 50 -15.71 27.41 -27.24
C LEU A 50 -14.20 27.23 -27.40
N LEU A 51 -13.57 27.93 -28.34
CA LEU A 51 -12.13 27.83 -28.55
C LEU A 51 -11.34 28.41 -27.38
N GLU A 52 -11.77 29.57 -26.88
CA GLU A 52 -11.21 30.22 -25.68
C GLU A 52 -11.28 29.32 -24.44
N ASN A 53 -12.44 28.67 -24.21
CA ASN A 53 -12.66 27.84 -23.04
C ASN A 53 -12.25 26.36 -23.22
N SER A 54 -11.80 25.96 -24.41
CA SER A 54 -11.56 24.56 -24.77
C SER A 54 -10.61 23.83 -23.80
N ILE A 55 -9.53 24.49 -23.38
CA ILE A 55 -8.55 23.93 -22.44
C ILE A 55 -9.18 23.70 -21.06
N LEU A 56 -9.93 24.68 -20.55
CA LEU A 56 -10.59 24.57 -19.24
C LEU A 56 -11.66 23.47 -19.24
N VAL A 57 -12.45 23.40 -20.33
CA VAL A 57 -13.43 22.33 -20.52
C VAL A 57 -12.75 20.96 -20.58
N ALA A 58 -11.68 20.83 -21.36
CA ALA A 58 -10.94 19.58 -21.47
C ALA A 58 -10.38 19.12 -20.11
N LEU A 59 -9.76 20.03 -19.34
CA LEU A 59 -9.24 19.72 -18.01
C LEU A 59 -10.35 19.31 -17.04
N GLY A 60 -11.48 20.02 -17.02
CA GLY A 60 -12.63 19.66 -16.19
C GLY A 60 -13.18 18.27 -16.53
N LEU A 61 -13.31 17.95 -17.83
CA LEU A 61 -13.72 16.63 -18.30
C LEU A 61 -12.72 15.53 -17.91
N VAL A 62 -11.41 15.80 -17.96
CA VAL A 62 -10.39 14.85 -17.50
C VAL A 62 -10.55 14.55 -16.00
N VAL A 63 -10.86 15.55 -15.17
CA VAL A 63 -11.11 15.33 -13.74
C VAL A 63 -12.37 14.48 -13.53
N VAL A 64 -13.47 14.76 -14.25
CA VAL A 64 -14.69 13.93 -14.20
C VAL A 64 -14.40 12.50 -14.63
N ALA A 65 -13.72 12.32 -15.76
CA ALA A 65 -13.32 11.02 -16.27
C ALA A 65 -12.42 10.28 -15.28
N THR A 66 -11.52 10.98 -14.58
CA THR A 66 -10.66 10.41 -13.54
C THR A 66 -11.49 9.90 -12.36
N GLY A 67 -12.50 10.64 -11.92
CA GLY A 67 -13.42 10.18 -10.87
C GLY A 67 -14.16 8.90 -11.26
N ILE A 68 -14.68 8.84 -12.50
CA ILE A 68 -15.34 7.63 -13.04
C ILE A 68 -14.35 6.46 -13.16
N TRP A 69 -13.16 6.71 -13.71
CA TRP A 69 -12.11 5.71 -13.87
C TRP A 69 -11.66 5.15 -12.52
N LEU A 70 -11.55 5.99 -11.49
CA LEU A 70 -11.18 5.59 -10.13
C LEU A 70 -12.17 4.58 -9.53
N TYR A 71 -13.45 4.66 -9.91
CA TYR A 71 -14.47 3.69 -9.50
C TYR A 71 -14.26 2.31 -10.14
N THR A 72 -13.66 2.24 -11.34
CA THR A 72 -13.48 0.99 -12.10
C THR A 72 -12.19 0.22 -11.77
N GLN A 73 -11.17 0.85 -11.17
CA GLN A 73 -9.86 0.23 -10.93
C GLN A 73 -9.88 -0.78 -9.79
N GLU A 74 -9.11 -1.86 -9.79
CA GLU A 74 -9.11 -2.86 -8.67
C GLU A 74 -8.23 -2.46 -7.46
N TRP A 75 -8.15 -1.15 -7.16
CA TRP A 75 -7.33 -0.67 -6.04
C TRP A 75 -8.00 -0.83 -4.67
N THR A 76 -7.16 -0.90 -3.63
CA THR A 76 -7.64 -0.88 -2.25
C THR A 76 -8.40 0.42 -1.95
N ASP A 77 -9.46 0.33 -1.15
CA ASP A 77 -10.30 1.50 -0.82
C ASP A 77 -9.51 2.64 -0.18
N ALA A 78 -8.50 2.30 0.64
CA ALA A 78 -7.62 3.27 1.25
C ALA A 78 -6.85 4.10 0.19
N ARG A 79 -6.41 3.45 -0.90
CA ARG A 79 -5.71 4.14 -1.99
C ARG A 79 -6.66 5.04 -2.76
N VAL A 80 -7.87 4.57 -3.06
CA VAL A 80 -8.93 5.34 -3.73
C VAL A 80 -9.29 6.59 -2.92
N VAL A 81 -9.56 6.43 -1.62
CA VAL A 81 -9.90 7.54 -0.72
C VAL A 81 -8.74 8.53 -0.60
N ARG A 82 -7.49 8.05 -0.50
CA ARG A 82 -6.31 8.93 -0.43
C ARG A 82 -6.14 9.74 -1.70
N THR A 83 -6.31 9.13 -2.87
CA THR A 83 -6.23 9.82 -4.17
C THR A 83 -7.34 10.87 -4.29
N ALA A 84 -8.58 10.52 -3.94
CA ALA A 84 -9.69 11.47 -3.91
C ALA A 84 -9.44 12.62 -2.93
N GLY A 85 -8.90 12.32 -1.75
CA GLY A 85 -8.54 13.32 -0.74
C GLY A 85 -7.49 14.32 -1.24
N TRP A 86 -6.48 13.86 -1.99
CA TRP A 86 -5.50 14.75 -2.62
C TRP A 86 -6.12 15.67 -3.67
N CYS A 87 -7.03 15.16 -4.49
CA CYS A 87 -7.75 15.97 -5.49
C CYS A 87 -8.64 17.02 -4.80
N VAL A 88 -9.54 16.60 -3.93
CA VAL A 88 -10.48 17.49 -3.23
C VAL A 88 -9.73 18.50 -2.35
N GLY A 89 -8.75 18.04 -1.57
CA GLY A 89 -7.94 18.88 -0.70
C GLY A 89 -7.11 19.90 -1.49
N GLY A 90 -6.42 19.45 -2.55
CA GLY A 90 -5.65 20.31 -3.43
C GLY A 90 -6.50 21.40 -4.08
N THR A 91 -7.64 21.03 -4.66
CA THR A 91 -8.58 21.99 -5.24
C THR A 91 -9.11 22.96 -4.18
N THR A 92 -9.49 22.48 -3.00
CA THR A 92 -10.02 23.33 -1.92
C THR A 92 -8.99 24.37 -1.47
N VAL A 93 -7.75 23.96 -1.21
CA VAL A 93 -6.68 24.88 -0.80
C VAL A 93 -6.40 25.89 -1.91
N PHE A 94 -6.32 25.44 -3.16
CA PHE A 94 -6.11 26.32 -4.31
C PHE A 94 -7.24 27.35 -4.47
N SER A 95 -8.49 26.92 -4.37
CA SER A 95 -9.67 27.79 -4.43
C SER A 95 -9.72 28.81 -3.29
N ILE A 96 -9.39 28.41 -2.06
CA ILE A 96 -9.31 29.33 -0.92
C ILE A 96 -8.24 30.39 -1.15
N ALA A 97 -7.05 29.98 -1.59
CA ALA A 97 -5.96 30.90 -1.85
C ALA A 97 -6.29 31.90 -2.99
N LEU A 98 -6.93 31.44 -4.07
CA LEU A 98 -7.40 32.34 -5.13
C LEU A 98 -8.52 33.27 -4.65
N ALA A 99 -9.51 32.76 -3.92
CA ALA A 99 -10.58 33.57 -3.36
C ALA A 99 -10.03 34.66 -2.42
N TRP A 100 -8.99 34.33 -1.64
CA TRP A 100 -8.28 35.29 -0.80
C TRP A 100 -7.61 36.41 -1.62
N ILE A 101 -6.87 36.04 -2.68
CA ILE A 101 -6.23 37.02 -3.59
C ILE A 101 -7.29 37.93 -4.24
N LEU A 102 -8.34 37.34 -4.80
CA LEU A 102 -9.43 38.08 -5.43
C LEU A 102 -10.16 38.98 -4.44
N GLY A 103 -10.40 38.51 -3.22
CA GLY A 103 -11.03 39.28 -2.16
C GLY A 103 -10.21 40.51 -1.77
N ILE A 104 -8.90 40.35 -1.56
CA ILE A 104 -8.02 41.50 -1.25
C ILE A 104 -8.00 42.49 -2.41
N GLN A 105 -7.86 42.02 -3.66
CA GLN A 105 -7.86 42.92 -4.81
C GLN A 105 -9.16 43.70 -4.95
N GLN A 106 -10.30 43.04 -4.79
CA GLN A 106 -11.61 43.67 -4.94
C GLN A 106 -11.93 44.63 -3.78
N TYR A 107 -11.74 44.21 -2.53
CA TYR A 107 -12.23 44.94 -1.37
C TYR A 107 -11.21 45.90 -0.74
N VAL A 108 -9.91 45.65 -0.94
CA VAL A 108 -8.84 46.47 -0.32
C VAL A 108 -8.16 47.35 -1.36
N GLN A 109 -7.83 46.79 -2.54
CA GLN A 109 -7.13 47.54 -3.59
C GLN A 109 -8.09 48.26 -4.54
N GLY A 110 -9.34 47.80 -4.66
CA GLY A 110 -10.35 48.38 -5.53
C GLY A 110 -10.09 48.19 -7.02
N GLU A 111 -9.08 47.38 -7.39
CA GLU A 111 -8.69 47.11 -8.77
C GLU A 111 -8.26 45.65 -8.94
N TYR A 112 -8.73 45.03 -10.03
CA TYR A 112 -8.24 43.72 -10.44
C TYR A 112 -6.96 43.87 -11.24
N LYS A 113 -5.92 43.11 -10.86
CA LYS A 113 -4.65 43.04 -11.58
C LYS A 113 -4.49 41.67 -12.21
N PRO A 114 -4.88 41.48 -13.50
CA PRO A 114 -4.90 40.17 -14.15
C PRO A 114 -3.56 39.43 -14.07
N LEU A 115 -2.45 40.16 -14.23
CA LEU A 115 -1.11 39.59 -14.14
C LEU A 115 -0.77 39.06 -12.75
N VAL A 116 -1.25 39.71 -11.69
CA VAL A 116 -1.03 39.26 -10.30
C VAL A 116 -1.88 38.01 -10.01
N ILE A 117 -3.11 37.94 -10.53
CA ILE A 117 -3.98 36.77 -10.39
C ILE A 117 -3.36 35.57 -11.10
N ALA A 118 -2.97 35.74 -12.37
CA ALA A 118 -2.32 34.68 -13.15
C ALA A 118 -1.01 34.22 -12.51
N GLY A 119 -0.15 35.16 -12.10
CA GLY A 119 1.10 34.85 -11.40
C GLY A 119 0.88 34.11 -10.09
N GLY A 120 -0.10 34.54 -9.28
CA GLY A 120 -0.49 33.87 -8.05
C GLY A 120 -0.97 32.44 -8.28
N ALA A 121 -1.81 32.22 -9.30
CA ALA A 121 -2.28 30.89 -9.69
C ALA A 121 -1.13 29.96 -10.08
N VAL A 122 -0.14 30.46 -10.83
CA VAL A 122 1.05 29.68 -11.22
C VAL A 122 1.89 29.31 -9.98
N VAL A 123 2.12 30.24 -9.06
CA VAL A 123 2.86 29.98 -7.82
C VAL A 123 2.17 28.89 -7.00
N ILE A 124 0.87 29.05 -6.71
CA ILE A 124 0.13 28.06 -5.91
C ILE A 124 0.10 26.70 -6.63
N GLY A 125 -0.12 26.70 -7.95
CA GLY A 125 -0.15 25.47 -8.76
C GLY A 125 1.20 24.75 -8.73
N SER A 126 2.31 25.48 -8.87
CA SER A 126 3.66 24.92 -8.79
C SER A 126 3.95 24.27 -7.43
N MET A 127 3.49 24.87 -6.32
CA MET A 127 3.62 24.27 -4.99
C MET A 127 2.86 22.94 -4.89
N GLY A 128 1.67 22.86 -5.50
CA GLY A 128 0.92 21.61 -5.61
C GLY A 128 1.68 20.53 -6.38
N THR A 129 2.28 20.87 -7.53
CA THR A 129 3.10 19.93 -8.31
C THR A 129 4.36 19.48 -7.57
N PHE A 130 4.99 20.39 -6.83
CA PHE A 130 6.18 20.11 -6.03
C PHE A 130 5.86 19.18 -4.85
N ALA A 131 4.76 19.44 -4.14
CA ALA A 131 4.29 18.58 -3.04
C ALA A 131 3.98 17.16 -3.52
N ALA A 132 3.34 17.02 -4.69
CA ALA A 132 3.12 15.73 -5.33
C ALA A 132 4.44 15.01 -5.67
N GLY A 133 5.45 15.75 -6.14
CA GLY A 133 6.78 15.22 -6.43
C GLY A 133 7.53 14.70 -5.19
N ILE A 134 7.52 15.44 -4.08
CA ILE A 134 8.12 14.98 -2.80
C ILE A 134 7.42 13.72 -2.30
N TYR A 135 6.10 13.68 -2.42
CA TYR A 135 5.33 12.53 -1.96
C TYR A 135 5.70 11.25 -2.75
N ASP A 136 5.84 11.37 -4.07
CA ASP A 136 6.21 10.24 -4.93
C ASP A 136 7.65 9.76 -4.68
N SER A 137 8.61 10.69 -4.46
CA SER A 137 10.00 10.32 -4.21
C SER A 137 10.19 9.55 -2.89
N GLY A 138 9.54 9.99 -1.81
CA GLY A 138 9.58 9.29 -0.52
C GLY A 138 8.98 7.88 -0.59
N GLN A 139 7.93 7.69 -1.40
CA GLN A 139 7.32 6.38 -1.60
C GLN A 139 8.25 5.41 -2.36
N ARG A 140 9.02 5.91 -3.33
CA ARG A 140 10.01 5.10 -4.05
C ARG A 140 11.18 4.70 -3.15
N GLU A 141 11.69 5.63 -2.34
CA GLU A 141 12.81 5.36 -1.43
C GLU A 141 12.43 4.33 -0.36
N SER A 142 11.25 4.46 0.24
CA SER A 142 10.76 3.49 1.23
C SER A 142 10.59 2.09 0.63
N ARG A 143 10.08 1.99 -0.60
CA ARG A 143 9.99 0.71 -1.32
C ARG A 143 11.38 0.13 -1.65
N ALA A 144 12.31 0.97 -2.09
CA ALA A 144 13.68 0.54 -2.39
C ALA A 144 14.37 0.01 -1.13
N LYS A 145 14.19 0.67 0.03
CA LYS A 145 14.72 0.22 1.32
C LYS A 145 14.13 -1.13 1.74
N LEU A 146 12.81 -1.30 1.67
CA LEU A 146 12.16 -2.58 1.98
C LEU A 146 12.64 -3.71 1.05
N GLN A 147 12.83 -3.40 -0.24
CA GLN A 147 13.34 -4.38 -1.20
C GLN A 147 14.80 -4.74 -0.90
N MET A 148 15.65 -3.75 -0.58
CA MET A 148 17.05 -4.01 -0.19
C MET A 148 17.15 -4.82 1.10
N GLU A 149 16.33 -4.53 2.10
CA GLU A 149 16.28 -5.30 3.35
C GLU A 149 15.85 -6.74 3.10
N ARG A 150 14.81 -6.95 2.31
CA ARG A 150 14.36 -8.30 1.90
C ARG A 150 15.45 -9.02 1.11
N ASP A 151 16.04 -8.38 0.12
CA ASP A 151 17.07 -9.01 -0.72
C ASP A 151 18.31 -9.36 0.11
N ARG A 152 18.66 -8.53 1.10
CA ARG A 152 19.73 -8.82 2.09
C ARG A 152 19.35 -10.00 2.98
N PHE A 153 18.12 -10.06 3.49
CA PHE A 153 17.64 -11.19 4.29
C PHE A 153 17.68 -12.49 3.48
N SER A 154 17.14 -12.50 2.26
CA SER A 154 17.17 -13.66 1.37
C SER A 154 18.60 -14.06 0.98
N ALA A 155 19.55 -13.13 0.93
CA ALA A 155 20.96 -13.46 0.69
C ALA A 155 21.62 -14.14 1.90
N LEU A 156 21.32 -13.70 3.12
CA LEU A 156 21.79 -14.35 4.35
C LEU A 156 21.18 -15.74 4.52
N PHE A 157 19.86 -15.84 4.34
CA PHE A 157 19.09 -17.06 4.44
C PHE A 157 19.59 -18.15 3.47
N ARG A 158 19.92 -17.78 2.22
CA ARG A 158 20.40 -18.73 1.21
C ARG A 158 21.86 -19.14 1.34
N ASN A 159 22.69 -18.34 1.99
CA ASN A 159 24.14 -18.58 2.08
C ASN A 159 24.60 -19.10 3.45
N THR A 160 23.69 -19.27 4.41
CA THR A 160 24.02 -19.90 5.70
C THR A 160 24.17 -21.41 5.55
N THR A 161 25.04 -22.01 6.36
CA THR A 161 25.26 -23.45 6.42
C THR A 161 24.27 -24.16 7.33
N ASP A 162 23.56 -23.42 8.19
CA ASP A 162 22.45 -23.99 8.97
C ASP A 162 21.28 -24.34 8.06
N ALA A 163 20.58 -25.43 8.38
CA ALA A 163 19.33 -25.78 7.71
C ALA A 163 18.21 -24.87 8.26
N ILE A 164 17.69 -23.95 7.44
CA ILE A 164 16.65 -23.01 7.84
C ILE A 164 15.41 -23.16 6.96
N GLY A 165 14.27 -23.38 7.61
CA GLY A 165 12.95 -23.44 6.99
C GLY A 165 11.97 -22.53 7.70
N SER A 166 11.07 -21.91 6.96
CA SER A 166 9.94 -21.15 7.46
C SER A 166 8.67 -21.97 7.30
N VAL A 167 7.88 -22.03 8.37
CA VAL A 167 6.63 -22.81 8.45
C VAL A 167 5.48 -21.96 8.95
N ALA A 168 4.30 -22.18 8.40
CA ALA A 168 3.03 -21.70 8.91
C ALA A 168 2.24 -22.85 9.53
N PHE A 169 1.67 -22.62 10.70
CA PHE A 169 0.82 -23.57 11.40
C PHE A 169 -0.65 -23.21 11.17
N ALA A 170 -1.41 -24.15 10.61
CA ALA A 170 -2.85 -24.03 10.40
C ALA A 170 -3.59 -25.16 11.13
N GLY A 171 -3.88 -24.96 12.41
CA GLY A 171 -4.51 -25.99 13.24
C GLY A 171 -3.53 -27.13 13.51
N ASN A 172 -3.70 -28.27 12.84
CA ASN A 172 -2.83 -29.44 12.94
C ASN A 172 -1.94 -29.67 11.70
N ASP A 173 -2.02 -28.78 10.71
CA ASP A 173 -1.24 -28.90 9.47
C ASP A 173 -0.10 -27.87 9.46
N VAL A 174 1.10 -28.28 9.06
CA VAL A 174 2.22 -27.38 8.78
C VAL A 174 2.29 -27.14 7.28
N THR A 175 2.47 -25.88 6.90
CA THR A 175 2.78 -25.50 5.51
C THR A 175 4.15 -24.88 5.47
N LEU A 176 5.03 -25.44 4.64
CA LEU A 176 6.33 -24.87 4.33
C LEU A 176 6.15 -23.59 3.50
N LEU A 177 6.73 -22.48 3.95
CA LEU A 177 6.65 -21.20 3.24
C LEU A 177 7.91 -20.92 2.41
N GLU A 178 9.09 -21.07 3.02
CA GLU A 178 10.38 -20.82 2.39
C GLU A 178 11.48 -21.69 3.02
N THR A 179 12.36 -22.25 2.22
CA THR A 179 13.51 -23.06 2.69
C THR A 179 14.80 -22.66 2.01
N ASN A 180 15.91 -22.85 2.73
CA ASN A 180 17.23 -22.79 2.13
C ASN A 180 17.68 -24.18 1.66
N ARG A 181 18.77 -24.21 0.89
CA ARG A 181 19.29 -25.44 0.29
C ARG A 181 19.64 -26.50 1.34
N GLU A 182 20.16 -26.08 2.49
CA GLU A 182 20.56 -27.01 3.55
C GLU A 182 19.34 -27.62 4.25
N PHE A 183 18.25 -26.86 4.40
CA PHE A 183 17.00 -27.40 4.91
C PHE A 183 16.43 -28.47 3.99
N ASP A 184 16.39 -28.24 2.68
CA ASP A 184 15.92 -29.22 1.69
C ASP A 184 16.80 -30.49 1.65
N ARG A 185 18.05 -30.41 2.13
CA ARG A 185 18.96 -31.56 2.24
C ARG A 185 18.70 -32.38 3.50
N VAL A 186 18.34 -31.74 4.59
CA VAL A 186 18.21 -32.36 5.93
C VAL A 186 16.78 -32.82 6.21
N VAL A 187 15.77 -32.11 5.68
CA VAL A 187 14.36 -32.30 5.99
C VAL A 187 13.61 -32.79 4.77
N ASP A 188 13.35 -34.11 4.72
CA ASP A 188 12.51 -34.73 3.68
C ASP A 188 11.01 -34.53 3.92
N ASP A 189 10.60 -34.53 5.19
CA ASP A 189 9.20 -34.43 5.62
C ASP A 189 9.09 -33.49 6.83
N VAL A 190 8.58 -32.28 6.56
CA VAL A 190 8.47 -31.23 7.58
C VAL A 190 7.44 -31.56 8.65
N ASP A 191 6.34 -32.24 8.31
CA ASP A 191 5.31 -32.62 9.28
C ASP A 191 5.89 -33.59 10.31
N ARG A 192 6.65 -34.57 9.82
CA ARG A 192 7.35 -35.54 10.67
C ARG A 192 8.41 -34.87 11.55
N VAL A 193 9.17 -33.91 11.03
CA VAL A 193 10.16 -33.17 11.83
C VAL A 193 9.48 -32.35 12.91
N VAL A 194 8.39 -31.63 12.60
CA VAL A 194 7.64 -30.84 13.56
C VAL A 194 6.98 -31.71 14.65
N GLU A 195 6.47 -32.89 14.28
CA GLU A 195 5.95 -33.85 15.25
C GLU A 195 7.03 -34.26 16.26
N ARG A 196 8.23 -34.61 15.78
CA ARG A 196 9.38 -34.96 16.63
C ARG A 196 9.88 -33.78 17.49
N ILE A 197 9.86 -32.55 16.95
CA ILE A 197 10.15 -31.35 17.75
C ILE A 197 9.15 -31.23 18.91
N GLY A 198 7.88 -31.48 18.63
CA GLY A 198 6.81 -31.47 19.62
C GLY A 198 7.00 -32.51 20.71
N GLU A 199 7.31 -33.75 20.34
CA GLU A 199 7.61 -34.85 21.28
C GLU A 199 8.82 -34.52 22.17
N ALA A 200 9.89 -33.98 21.58
CA ALA A 200 11.09 -33.59 22.32
C ALA A 200 10.87 -32.37 23.23
N HIS A 201 9.93 -31.49 22.90
CA HIS A 201 9.61 -30.30 23.69
C HIS A 201 8.63 -30.60 24.83
N ASP A 202 7.58 -31.38 24.56
CA ASP A 202 6.55 -31.80 25.51
C ASP A 202 5.98 -33.17 25.08
N ASP A 203 6.49 -34.22 25.74
CA ASP A 203 6.28 -35.67 25.52
C ASP A 203 4.80 -36.08 25.40
N VAL A 204 3.87 -35.25 25.89
CA VAL A 204 2.43 -35.56 25.92
C VAL A 204 1.63 -34.84 24.82
N ARG A 205 2.16 -33.75 24.25
CA ARG A 205 1.36 -32.81 23.41
C ARG A 205 1.85 -32.64 21.98
N GLY A 206 3.02 -33.17 21.62
CA GLY A 206 3.50 -33.24 20.23
C GLY A 206 3.31 -31.92 19.49
N TYR A 207 2.63 -31.98 18.34
CA TYR A 207 2.33 -30.83 17.46
C TYR A 207 1.65 -29.64 18.17
N ARG A 208 0.74 -29.91 19.13
CA ARG A 208 -0.02 -28.86 19.81
C ARG A 208 0.88 -28.01 20.72
N ALA A 209 1.91 -28.61 21.31
CA ALA A 209 2.87 -27.89 22.14
C ALA A 209 3.65 -26.84 21.32
N VAL A 210 4.10 -27.23 20.12
CA VAL A 210 4.81 -26.32 19.22
C VAL A 210 3.91 -25.15 18.82
N HIS A 211 2.71 -25.44 18.35
CA HIS A 211 1.74 -24.42 17.93
C HIS A 211 1.36 -23.46 19.07
N GLU A 212 1.08 -23.96 20.28
CA GLU A 212 0.74 -23.11 21.43
C GLU A 212 1.91 -22.22 21.88
N THR A 213 3.16 -22.69 21.78
CA THR A 213 4.35 -21.91 22.13
C THR A 213 4.65 -20.84 21.07
N VAL A 214 4.52 -21.18 19.78
CA VAL A 214 4.64 -20.24 18.66
C VAL A 214 3.54 -19.17 18.72
N ALA A 215 2.30 -19.56 19.05
CA ALA A 215 1.17 -18.64 19.23
C ALA A 215 1.36 -17.65 20.39
N ARG A 216 2.18 -18.01 21.39
CA ARG A 216 2.58 -17.11 22.48
C ARG A 216 3.76 -16.22 22.14
N GLY A 217 4.38 -16.40 20.96
CA GLY A 217 5.59 -15.67 20.57
C GLY A 217 6.84 -16.11 21.34
N GLU A 218 6.82 -17.29 21.95
CA GLU A 218 7.95 -17.84 22.70
C GLU A 218 8.84 -18.68 21.78
N SER A 219 10.17 -18.51 21.91
CA SER A 219 11.15 -19.35 21.22
C SER A 219 11.66 -20.45 22.14
N PHE A 220 11.99 -21.62 21.57
CA PHE A 220 12.52 -22.75 22.32
C PHE A 220 13.50 -23.56 21.48
N LYS A 221 14.25 -24.45 22.14
CA LYS A 221 15.25 -25.33 21.53
C LYS A 221 15.03 -26.77 21.96
N VAL A 222 15.23 -27.70 21.04
CA VAL A 222 15.23 -29.14 21.29
C VAL A 222 16.39 -29.81 20.57
N ASN A 223 16.86 -30.94 21.09
CA ASN A 223 17.84 -31.77 20.41
C ASN A 223 17.12 -32.88 19.67
N LEU A 224 17.47 -33.11 18.40
CA LEU A 224 16.89 -34.14 17.57
C LEU A 224 17.99 -34.91 16.84
N GLN A 225 17.84 -36.23 16.78
CA GLN A 225 18.66 -37.06 15.90
C GLN A 225 17.92 -37.31 14.59
N LEU A 226 18.48 -36.87 13.46
CA LEU A 226 17.89 -37.05 12.14
C LEU A 226 18.85 -37.86 11.28
N THR A 227 18.32 -38.79 10.49
CA THR A 227 19.11 -39.53 9.52
C THR A 227 19.17 -38.73 8.23
N VAL A 228 20.36 -38.30 7.82
CA VAL A 228 20.60 -37.52 6.60
C VAL A 228 21.56 -38.32 5.71
N ASP A 229 21.21 -38.56 4.45
CA ASP A 229 22.00 -39.37 3.51
C ASP A 229 22.41 -40.77 4.02
N GLY A 230 21.67 -41.32 4.99
CA GLY A 230 21.93 -42.63 5.61
C GLY A 230 22.87 -42.60 6.83
N GLU A 231 23.27 -41.42 7.31
CA GLU A 231 24.04 -41.23 8.53
C GLU A 231 23.16 -40.57 9.61
N ASP A 232 23.31 -40.98 10.87
CA ASP A 232 22.59 -40.38 12.00
C ASP A 232 23.36 -39.14 12.50
N CYS A 233 22.75 -37.97 12.33
CA CYS A 233 23.29 -36.68 12.72
C CYS A 233 22.52 -36.10 13.91
N GLU A 234 23.21 -35.40 14.81
CA GLU A 234 22.59 -34.69 15.93
C GLU A 234 22.39 -33.22 15.60
N PHE A 235 21.16 -32.74 15.74
CA PHE A 235 20.77 -31.36 15.46
C PHE A 235 20.24 -30.69 16.71
N ILE A 236 20.67 -29.46 16.94
CA ILE A 236 19.95 -28.52 17.81
C ILE A 236 18.94 -27.79 16.94
N VAL A 237 17.66 -27.99 17.22
CA VAL A 237 16.56 -27.36 16.50
C VAL A 237 16.01 -26.21 17.33
N GLN A 238 16.13 -25.00 16.80
CA GLN A 238 15.57 -23.79 17.40
C GLN A 238 14.32 -23.37 16.64
N VAL A 239 13.22 -23.21 17.36
CA VAL A 239 11.94 -22.70 16.83
C VAL A 239 11.81 -21.23 17.22
N VAL A 240 11.73 -20.35 16.23
CA VAL A 240 11.65 -18.89 16.44
C VAL A 240 10.38 -18.35 15.78
N PRO A 241 9.35 -17.95 16.56
CA PRO A 241 8.13 -17.37 16.01
C PRO A 241 8.43 -16.02 15.36
N TYR A 242 7.74 -15.74 14.25
CA TYR A 242 7.78 -14.44 13.61
C TYR A 242 6.41 -14.09 13.02
N GLY A 243 6.18 -12.79 12.76
CA GLY A 243 4.88 -12.29 12.30
C GLY A 243 3.89 -11.99 13.43
N ASP A 244 2.90 -11.15 13.14
CA ASP A 244 1.95 -10.63 14.14
C ASP A 244 0.83 -11.63 14.52
N SER A 245 0.68 -12.70 13.74
CA SER A 245 -0.39 -13.70 13.91
C SER A 245 -0.03 -14.81 14.91
N GLY A 246 1.25 -14.95 15.28
CA GLY A 246 1.73 -16.07 16.10
C GLY A 246 1.56 -17.44 15.44
N ALA A 247 1.37 -17.49 14.12
CA ALA A 247 1.15 -18.73 13.38
C ALA A 247 2.31 -19.10 12.46
N GLU A 248 3.38 -18.30 12.42
CA GLU A 248 4.55 -18.54 11.58
C GLU A 248 5.81 -18.64 12.45
N ALA A 249 6.72 -19.54 12.08
CA ALA A 249 8.00 -19.71 12.76
C ALA A 249 9.12 -20.11 11.80
N PHE A 250 10.34 -19.73 12.15
CA PHE A 250 11.54 -20.29 11.57
C PHE A 250 11.95 -21.54 12.37
N LEU A 251 12.28 -22.59 11.65
CA LEU A 251 12.98 -23.77 12.13
C LEU A 251 14.44 -23.63 11.72
N VAL A 252 15.33 -23.52 12.70
CA VAL A 252 16.78 -23.45 12.48
C VAL A 252 17.38 -24.72 13.04
N LEU A 253 17.92 -25.57 12.16
CA LEU A 253 18.59 -26.81 12.50
C LEU A 253 20.10 -26.59 12.34
N THR A 254 20.82 -26.68 13.46
CA THR A 254 22.28 -26.61 13.49
C THR A 254 22.84 -27.98 13.80
N ASP A 255 23.65 -28.51 12.88
CA ASP A 255 24.36 -29.78 13.05
C ASP A 255 25.43 -29.63 14.14
N VAL A 256 25.41 -30.53 15.12
CA VAL A 256 26.36 -30.57 16.24
C VAL A 256 27.06 -31.93 16.35
N THR A 257 27.00 -32.75 15.31
CA THR A 257 27.54 -34.12 15.30
C THR A 257 29.06 -34.17 15.56
N ASP A 258 29.79 -33.12 15.18
CA ASP A 258 31.26 -33.01 15.33
C ASP A 258 31.73 -32.03 16.43
N GLN A 259 30.85 -31.57 17.34
CA GLN A 259 31.22 -30.65 18.44
C GLN A 259 31.79 -31.34 19.67
#